data_AF-A0A382U613-F1
#
_entry.id   AF-A0A382U613-F1
#
_cell.length_a   1.000
_cell.length_b   1.000
_cell.length_c   1.000
_cell.angle_alpha   90.00
_cell.angle_beta   90.00
_cell.angle_gamma   90.00
#
_symmetry.space_group_name_H-M   'P 1'
#
loop_
_entity.id
_entity.type
_entity.pdbx_description
1 polymer ?
#
loop_
_entity_poly.entity_id
_entity_poly.type
_entity_poly.pdbx_seq_one_letter_code
_entity_poly.pdbx_strand_id
1 'polypeptide(L)'
;MKKFEGVILSAIIITLIVTSAQDVLAEDITDVLKPVPIRDSEYKFHLQVVLRDSDGGLISVTESTNGYYIPHKITDEAFDFHFGTKEIVTVENVKYEKVQFREKYSLGLPMKLMFFIQANIEVYYGQEVTLVDANMFQALVPLVYLEEGYVINTQWTIFREIS
;
A
#
# COMPACT_ATOMS: atom_id res chain seq x y z
N MET A 1 57.55 -23.36 15.55
CA MET A 1 56.47 -22.36 15.74
C MET A 1 56.10 -21.62 14.46
N LYS A 2 57.04 -21.06 13.67
CA LYS A 2 56.74 -20.33 12.42
C LYS A 2 55.82 -21.03 11.40
N LYS A 3 55.90 -22.37 11.27
CA LYS A 3 55.05 -23.14 10.35
C LYS A 3 53.59 -23.28 10.83
N PHE A 4 53.35 -23.25 12.15
CA PHE A 4 52.02 -23.36 12.73
C PHE A 4 51.26 -22.02 12.67
N GLU A 5 51.97 -20.91 12.83
CA GLU A 5 51.39 -19.55 12.74
C GLU A 5 50.84 -19.24 11.33
N GLY A 6 51.56 -19.65 10.27
CA GLY A 6 51.12 -19.43 8.88
C GLY A 6 49.85 -20.21 8.52
N VAL A 7 49.66 -21.41 9.07
CA VAL A 7 48.48 -22.24 8.81
C VAL A 7 47.25 -21.68 9.52
N ILE A 8 47.41 -21.19 10.77
CA ILE A 8 46.32 -20.57 11.52
C ILE A 8 45.89 -19.26 10.85
N LEU A 9 46.84 -18.43 10.41
CA LEU A 9 46.53 -17.16 9.75
C LEU A 9 45.81 -17.37 8.40
N SER A 10 46.21 -18.40 7.64
CA SER A 10 45.54 -18.82 6.40
C SER A 10 44.12 -19.33 6.66
N ALA A 11 43.89 -20.10 7.72
CA ALA A 11 42.54 -20.59 8.06
C ALA A 11 41.61 -19.44 8.45
N ILE A 12 42.10 -18.46 9.21
CA ILE A 12 41.34 -17.28 9.61
C ILE A 12 40.96 -16.42 8.39
N ILE A 13 41.89 -16.21 7.45
CA ILE A 13 41.62 -15.39 6.25
C ILE A 13 40.57 -16.03 5.35
N ILE A 14 40.61 -17.36 5.15
CA ILE A 14 39.62 -18.08 4.35
C ILE A 14 38.26 -18.04 5.03
N THR A 15 38.21 -18.23 6.34
CA THR A 15 36.95 -18.15 7.10
C THR A 15 36.35 -16.76 7.01
N LEU A 16 37.16 -15.70 7.15
CA LEU A 16 36.73 -14.31 7.00
C LEU A 16 36.18 -14.01 5.61
N ILE A 17 36.79 -14.51 4.54
CA ILE A 17 36.29 -14.31 3.16
C ILE A 17 34.93 -14.99 2.96
N VAL A 18 34.77 -16.22 3.45
CA VAL A 18 33.50 -16.97 3.34
C VAL A 18 32.40 -16.31 4.18
N THR A 19 32.72 -15.79 5.37
CA THR A 19 31.75 -15.06 6.20
C THR A 19 31.50 -13.62 5.74
N SER A 20 32.42 -13.00 4.99
CA SER A 20 32.22 -11.66 4.41
C SER A 20 31.34 -11.68 3.17
N ALA A 21 31.14 -12.85 2.57
CA ALA A 21 30.12 -13.10 1.56
C ALA A 21 28.77 -13.46 2.21
N GLN A 22 28.42 -12.83 3.34
CA GLN A 22 27.02 -12.74 3.71
C GLN A 22 26.33 -12.04 2.54
N ASP A 23 25.36 -12.71 1.91
CA ASP A 23 24.42 -12.08 1.00
C ASP A 23 23.74 -10.95 1.77
N VAL A 24 24.25 -9.73 1.60
CA VAL A 24 23.48 -8.53 1.90
C VAL A 24 22.39 -8.52 0.84
N LEU A 25 21.29 -9.20 1.14
CA LEU A 25 20.03 -8.99 0.44
C LEU A 25 19.62 -7.56 0.78
N ALA A 26 20.19 -6.59 0.04
CA ALA A 26 19.56 -5.31 -0.15
C ALA A 26 18.31 -5.59 -1.01
N GLU A 27 17.28 -6.15 -0.37
CA GLU A 27 15.95 -6.19 -0.95
C GLU A 27 15.56 -4.73 -1.15
N ASP A 28 15.50 -4.30 -2.40
CA ASP A 28 15.21 -2.91 -2.72
C ASP A 28 13.84 -2.60 -2.13
N ILE A 29 13.77 -1.58 -1.27
CA ILE A 29 12.52 -1.17 -0.61
C ILE A 29 11.44 -0.88 -1.67
N THR A 30 11.84 -0.53 -2.91
CA THR A 30 10.91 -0.37 -4.03
C THR A 30 10.23 -1.67 -4.47
N ASP A 31 10.86 -2.84 -4.26
CA ASP A 31 10.27 -4.15 -4.56
C ASP A 31 9.33 -4.61 -3.43
N VAL A 32 9.62 -4.23 -2.18
CA VAL A 32 8.81 -4.58 -0.99
C VAL A 32 7.44 -3.89 -0.99
N LEU A 33 7.37 -2.62 -1.41
CA LEU A 33 6.12 -1.84 -1.47
C LEU A 33 5.55 -1.77 -2.89
N LYS A 34 5.95 -2.70 -3.75
CA LYS A 34 5.50 -2.72 -5.14
C LYS A 34 4.02 -3.10 -5.22
N PRO A 35 3.18 -2.25 -5.84
CA PRO A 35 1.77 -2.56 -5.99
C PRO A 35 1.56 -3.66 -7.02
N VAL A 36 0.64 -4.58 -6.72
CA VAL A 36 0.18 -5.63 -7.63
C VAL A 36 -1.29 -5.42 -7.97
N PRO A 37 -1.77 -5.92 -9.13
CA PRO A 37 -3.17 -5.77 -9.50
C PRO A 37 -4.10 -6.33 -8.41
N ILE A 38 -5.20 -5.64 -8.15
CA ILE A 38 -6.24 -6.10 -7.22
C ILE A 38 -7.02 -7.30 -7.78
N ARG A 39 -6.98 -7.49 -9.11
CA ARG A 39 -7.67 -8.61 -9.75
C ARG A 39 -7.03 -9.92 -9.30
N ASP A 40 -7.86 -10.87 -8.90
CA ASP A 40 -7.45 -12.21 -8.48
C ASP A 40 -6.58 -12.24 -7.21
N SER A 41 -6.67 -11.22 -6.34
CA SER A 41 -5.99 -11.18 -5.05
C SER A 41 -6.90 -11.53 -3.86
N GLU A 42 -6.32 -11.65 -2.65
CA GLU A 42 -7.07 -11.84 -1.41
C GLU A 42 -7.98 -10.65 -1.04
N TYR A 43 -7.74 -9.49 -1.65
CA TYR A 43 -8.51 -8.28 -1.45
C TYR A 43 -9.40 -7.99 -2.65
N LYS A 44 -10.58 -7.45 -2.38
CA LYS A 44 -11.43 -6.81 -3.39
C LYS A 44 -11.82 -5.43 -2.89
N PHE A 45 -12.03 -4.48 -3.77
CA PHE A 45 -12.64 -3.21 -3.37
C PHE A 45 -13.67 -2.73 -4.38
N HIS A 46 -14.58 -1.89 -3.89
CA HIS A 46 -15.41 -0.99 -4.67
C HIS A 46 -15.16 0.43 -4.18
N LEU A 47 -14.73 1.31 -5.07
CA LEU A 47 -14.64 2.74 -4.83
C LEU A 47 -15.83 3.41 -5.49
N GLN A 48 -16.52 4.28 -4.74
CA GLN A 48 -17.41 5.31 -5.27
C GLN A 48 -16.83 6.70 -5.01
N VAL A 49 -16.83 7.55 -6.02
CA VAL A 49 -16.37 8.94 -5.98
C VAL A 49 -17.54 9.85 -6.35
N VAL A 50 -17.87 10.79 -5.47
CA VAL A 50 -18.89 11.81 -5.70
C VAL A 50 -18.20 13.16 -5.82
N LEU A 51 -18.28 13.76 -7.01
CA LEU A 51 -17.73 15.09 -7.30
C LEU A 51 -18.86 16.12 -7.29
N ARG A 52 -18.64 17.21 -6.54
CA ARG A 52 -19.56 18.35 -6.44
C ARG A 52 -18.85 19.66 -6.72
N ASP A 53 -19.57 20.61 -7.28
CA ASP A 53 -19.10 21.99 -7.44
C ASP A 53 -19.06 22.74 -6.09
N SER A 54 -18.61 24.00 -6.12
CA SER A 54 -18.50 24.86 -4.95
C SER A 54 -19.84 25.18 -4.28
N ASP A 55 -20.95 25.10 -5.01
CA ASP A 55 -22.31 25.34 -4.50
C ASP A 55 -22.97 24.04 -3.98
N GLY A 56 -22.27 22.91 -4.07
CA GLY A 56 -22.75 21.59 -3.67
C GLY A 56 -23.56 20.87 -4.73
N GLY A 57 -23.68 21.42 -5.94
CA GLY A 57 -24.27 20.77 -7.11
C GLY A 57 -23.52 19.50 -7.48
N LEU A 58 -24.25 18.46 -7.88
CA LEU A 58 -23.63 17.19 -8.30
C LEU A 58 -23.07 17.33 -9.70
N ILE A 59 -21.77 17.11 -9.86
CA ILE A 59 -21.11 17.07 -11.18
C ILE A 59 -21.10 15.63 -11.70
N SER A 60 -20.62 14.68 -10.90
CA SER A 60 -20.53 13.28 -11.31
C SER A 60 -20.49 12.31 -10.13
N VAL A 61 -20.85 11.06 -10.43
CA VAL A 61 -20.59 9.89 -9.59
C VAL A 61 -19.84 8.88 -10.44
N THR A 62 -18.67 8.46 -9.95
CA THR A 62 -17.78 7.51 -10.63
C THR A 62 -17.53 6.33 -9.73
N GLU A 63 -17.52 5.13 -10.29
CA GLU A 63 -17.24 3.91 -9.54
C GLU A 63 -16.09 3.12 -10.16
N SER A 64 -15.34 2.39 -9.33
CA SER A 64 -14.26 1.52 -9.79
C SER A 64 -14.04 0.34 -8.87
N THR A 65 -13.81 -0.82 -9.47
CA THR A 65 -13.37 -2.04 -8.79
C THR A 65 -11.98 -2.48 -9.28
N ASN A 66 -11.30 -1.63 -10.06
CA ASN A 66 -10.03 -1.97 -10.70
C ASN A 66 -8.91 -1.06 -10.21
N GLY A 67 -7.72 -1.65 -10.09
CA GLY A 67 -6.52 -0.96 -9.67
C GLY A 67 -5.54 -1.92 -9.00
N TYR A 68 -4.90 -1.45 -7.94
CA TYR A 68 -3.77 -2.13 -7.33
C TYR A 68 -3.84 -2.08 -5.80
N TYR A 69 -3.09 -2.97 -5.16
CA TYR A 69 -2.81 -2.91 -3.73
C TYR A 69 -1.37 -3.32 -3.44
N ILE A 70 -0.88 -3.01 -2.25
CA ILE A 70 0.43 -3.47 -1.78
C ILE A 70 0.23 -4.77 -0.97
N PRO A 71 0.75 -5.93 -1.43
CA PRO A 71 0.65 -7.20 -0.70
C PRO A 71 1.71 -7.26 0.42
N HIS A 72 1.52 -6.44 1.46
CA HIS A 72 2.46 -6.30 2.56
C HIS A 72 1.72 -6.16 3.89
N LYS A 73 2.39 -6.53 4.99
CA LYS A 73 1.84 -6.50 6.36
C LYS A 73 1.25 -5.14 6.75
N ILE A 74 1.77 -4.05 6.19
CA ILE A 74 1.26 -2.70 6.44
C ILE A 74 -0.20 -2.57 5.94
N THR A 75 -0.52 -3.14 4.78
CA THR A 75 -1.90 -3.17 4.27
C THR A 75 -2.80 -4.00 5.17
N ASP A 76 -2.31 -5.14 5.67
CA ASP A 76 -3.07 -6.01 6.58
C ASP A 76 -3.31 -5.35 7.95
N GLU A 77 -2.26 -4.74 8.53
CA GLU A 77 -2.34 -4.02 9.79
C GLU A 77 -3.30 -2.83 9.68
N ALA A 78 -3.23 -2.07 8.58
CA ALA A 78 -4.22 -1.03 8.31
C ALA A 78 -5.63 -1.61 8.15
N PHE A 79 -5.76 -2.74 7.46
CA PHE A 79 -7.04 -3.45 7.33
C PHE A 79 -7.65 -3.79 8.69
N ASP A 80 -6.83 -4.28 9.61
CA ASP A 80 -7.25 -4.79 10.90
C ASP A 80 -7.50 -3.72 11.95
N PHE A 81 -6.75 -2.61 11.93
CA PHE A 81 -6.74 -1.64 13.03
C PHE A 81 -7.18 -0.23 12.65
N HIS A 82 -7.15 0.14 11.37
CA HIS A 82 -7.29 1.54 10.95
C HIS A 82 -8.55 1.85 10.13
N PHE A 83 -9.32 0.84 9.72
CA PHE A 83 -10.63 1.07 9.12
C PHE A 83 -11.78 1.00 10.13
N GLY A 84 -12.98 1.33 9.67
CA GLY A 84 -14.20 1.32 10.47
C GLY A 84 -14.65 -0.08 10.88
N THR A 85 -15.91 -0.20 11.28
CA THR A 85 -16.50 -1.47 11.73
C THR A 85 -16.33 -2.56 10.67
N LYS A 86 -15.76 -3.68 11.12
CA LYS A 86 -15.58 -4.87 10.32
C LYS A 86 -16.83 -5.74 10.38
N GLU A 87 -17.32 -6.15 9.22
CA GLU A 87 -18.49 -7.01 9.06
C GLU A 87 -18.09 -8.30 8.34
N ILE A 88 -18.62 -9.45 8.79
CA ILE A 88 -18.48 -10.68 8.02
C ILE A 88 -19.63 -10.78 7.03
N VAL A 89 -19.30 -10.87 5.74
CA VAL A 89 -20.28 -11.01 4.66
C VAL A 89 -19.99 -12.26 3.84
N THR A 90 -20.99 -12.76 3.13
CA THR A 90 -20.82 -13.89 2.20
C THR A 90 -21.26 -13.45 0.82
N VAL A 91 -20.36 -13.57 -0.16
CA VAL A 91 -20.61 -13.26 -1.57
C VAL A 91 -20.24 -14.51 -2.36
N GLU A 92 -21.19 -15.06 -3.11
CA GLU A 92 -20.96 -16.25 -3.95
C GLU A 92 -20.33 -17.43 -3.19
N ASN A 93 -20.82 -17.69 -1.96
CA ASN A 93 -20.30 -18.71 -1.03
C ASN A 93 -18.89 -18.47 -0.46
N VAL A 94 -18.24 -17.37 -0.81
CA VAL A 94 -16.97 -16.97 -0.21
C VAL A 94 -17.24 -15.98 0.93
N LYS A 95 -16.62 -16.21 2.08
CA LYS A 95 -16.72 -15.32 3.24
C LYS A 95 -15.67 -14.23 3.17
N TYR A 96 -16.06 -13.01 3.51
CA TYR A 96 -15.18 -11.85 3.53
C TYR A 96 -15.30 -11.09 4.84
N GLU A 97 -14.19 -10.57 5.32
CA GLU A 97 -14.19 -9.40 6.19
C GLU A 97 -14.39 -8.18 5.31
N LYS A 98 -15.40 -7.37 5.62
CA LYS A 98 -15.75 -6.15 4.90
C LYS A 98 -15.54 -4.94 5.80
N VAL A 99 -14.87 -3.92 5.28
CA VAL A 99 -14.76 -2.60 5.91
C VAL A 99 -15.21 -1.51 4.95
N GLN A 100 -15.65 -0.37 5.51
CA GLN A 100 -15.91 0.84 4.75
C GLN A 100 -14.99 1.96 5.21
N PHE A 101 -14.51 2.75 4.24
CA PHE A 101 -13.66 3.90 4.49
C PHE A 101 -14.16 5.09 3.67
N ARG A 102 -14.44 6.21 4.34
CA ARG A 102 -14.94 7.43 3.71
C ARG A 102 -13.95 8.54 3.91
N GLU A 103 -13.64 9.24 2.83
CA GLU A 103 -12.69 10.33 2.86
C GLU A 103 -13.17 11.49 2.00
N LYS A 104 -13.10 12.69 2.57
CA LYS A 104 -13.34 13.94 1.86
C LYS A 104 -12.00 14.48 1.40
N TYR A 105 -11.85 14.60 0.08
CA TYR A 105 -10.67 15.15 -0.56
C TYR A 105 -10.87 16.65 -0.81
N SER A 106 -9.88 17.44 -0.41
CA SER A 106 -9.63 18.78 -0.93
C SER A 106 -8.28 18.75 -1.63
N LEU A 107 -8.28 18.63 -2.96
CA LEU A 107 -7.05 18.49 -3.72
C LEU A 107 -6.72 19.80 -4.42
N GLY A 108 -5.48 20.25 -4.29
CA GLY A 108 -4.91 21.33 -5.09
C GLY A 108 -4.39 20.86 -6.45
N LEU A 109 -5.00 19.82 -7.03
CA LEU A 109 -4.60 19.24 -8.32
C LEU A 109 -5.65 19.55 -9.37
N PRO A 110 -5.28 19.92 -10.61
CA PRO A 110 -6.23 20.28 -11.67
C PRO A 110 -6.95 19.07 -12.29
N MET A 111 -6.49 17.85 -12.01
CA MET A 111 -7.07 16.62 -12.53
C MET A 111 -6.77 15.41 -11.64
N LYS A 112 -7.56 14.35 -11.77
CA LYS A 112 -7.34 13.06 -11.07
C LYS A 112 -7.74 11.87 -11.95
N LEU A 113 -6.90 10.83 -11.94
CA LEU A 113 -7.14 9.55 -12.62
C LEU A 113 -7.11 8.34 -11.69
N MET A 114 -6.70 8.54 -10.44
CA MET A 114 -6.53 7.48 -9.47
C MET A 114 -6.75 8.00 -8.05
N PHE A 115 -7.42 7.22 -7.21
CA PHE A 115 -7.58 7.49 -5.78
C PHE A 115 -6.79 6.48 -4.97
N PHE A 116 -6.32 6.90 -3.79
CA PHE A 116 -5.42 6.13 -2.96
C PHE A 116 -5.94 6.05 -1.52
N ILE A 117 -5.73 4.92 -0.87
CA ILE A 117 -5.70 4.90 0.61
C ILE A 117 -4.22 4.80 0.99
N GLN A 118 -3.73 5.81 1.70
CA GLN A 118 -2.31 5.98 1.99
C GLN A 118 -2.02 5.68 3.45
N ALA A 119 -0.95 4.94 3.70
CA ALA A 119 -0.31 4.85 5.01
C ALA A 119 0.95 5.72 5.01
N ASN A 120 1.09 6.55 6.03
CA ASN A 120 2.32 7.32 6.27
C ASN A 120 3.19 6.46 7.18
N ILE A 121 4.32 5.97 6.67
CA ILE A 121 5.20 5.04 7.39
C ILE A 121 6.46 5.76 7.80
N GLU A 122 6.85 5.65 9.07
CA GLU A 122 8.16 6.04 9.55
C GLU A 122 9.18 4.92 9.30
N VAL A 123 10.18 5.19 8.48
CA VAL A 123 11.27 4.26 8.16
C VAL A 123 12.56 4.78 8.77
N TYR A 124 13.25 3.90 9.51
CA TYR A 124 14.54 4.21 10.13
C TYR A 124 15.69 3.72 9.26
N TYR A 125 16.54 4.63 8.81
CA TYR A 125 17.79 4.31 8.09
C TYR A 125 18.98 4.78 8.93
N GLY A 126 19.52 3.88 9.74
CA GLY A 126 20.53 4.24 10.75
C GLY A 126 19.95 5.15 11.83
N GLN A 127 20.37 6.42 11.86
CA GLN A 127 19.88 7.45 12.79
C GLN A 127 18.86 8.41 12.16
N GLU A 128 18.60 8.27 10.85
CA GLU A 128 17.67 9.13 10.12
C GLU A 128 16.27 8.50 10.09
N VAL A 129 15.25 9.35 10.27
CA VAL A 129 13.85 8.97 10.13
C VAL A 129 13.31 9.60 8.85
N THR A 130 12.77 8.78 7.97
CA THR A 130 12.12 9.22 6.73
C THR A 130 10.66 8.78 6.72
N LEU A 131 9.78 9.70 6.32
CA LEU A 131 8.38 9.38 6.08
C LEU A 131 8.20 8.87 4.64
N VAL A 132 7.56 7.72 4.50
CA VAL A 132 7.26 7.08 3.22
C VAL A 132 5.75 6.94 3.08
N ASP A 133 5.20 7.47 2.00
CA ASP A 133 3.80 7.29 1.63
C ASP A 133 3.61 5.95 0.91
N ALA A 134 2.94 5.00 1.56
CA ALA A 134 2.55 3.74 0.95
C ALA A 134 1.08 3.77 0.50
N ASN A 135 0.87 3.73 -0.82
CA ASN A 135 -0.45 3.66 -1.42
C ASN A 135 -1.02 2.23 -1.34
N MET A 136 -1.55 1.86 -0.16
CA MET A 136 -2.04 0.52 0.16
C MET A 136 -3.12 0.03 -0.79
N PHE A 137 -4.09 0.89 -1.12
CA PHE A 137 -5.11 0.62 -2.14
C PHE A 137 -5.10 1.74 -3.16
N GLN A 138 -5.20 1.39 -4.44
CA GLN A 138 -5.13 2.32 -5.55
C GLN A 138 -6.26 1.97 -6.52
N ALA A 139 -7.16 2.91 -6.80
CA ALA A 139 -8.30 2.69 -7.67
C ALA A 139 -8.22 3.60 -8.89
N LEU A 140 -8.22 2.99 -10.08
CA LEU A 140 -8.25 3.70 -11.34
C LEU A 140 -9.65 4.24 -11.62
N VAL A 141 -9.75 5.50 -12.02
CA VAL A 141 -11.02 6.13 -12.43
C VAL A 141 -10.84 6.82 -13.78
N PRO A 142 -11.91 7.04 -14.56
CA PRO A 142 -11.88 7.97 -15.68
C PRO A 142 -11.29 9.33 -15.25
N LEU A 143 -10.48 9.92 -16.12
CA LEU A 143 -9.85 11.22 -15.87
C LEU A 143 -10.93 12.27 -15.60
N VAL A 144 -10.85 12.93 -14.44
CA VAL A 144 -11.71 14.06 -14.07
C VAL A 144 -10.88 15.33 -13.95
N TYR A 145 -11.42 16.44 -14.45
CA TYR A 145 -10.85 17.78 -14.27
C TYR A 145 -11.47 18.42 -13.03
N LEU A 146 -10.67 19.15 -12.27
CA LEU A 146 -11.03 19.73 -10.99
C LEU A 146 -10.86 21.24 -11.05
N GLU A 147 -11.86 21.97 -10.56
CA GLU A 147 -11.80 23.41 -10.41
C GLU A 147 -11.70 23.80 -8.93
N GLU A 148 -11.32 25.06 -8.68
CA GLU A 148 -11.25 25.59 -7.33
C GLU A 148 -12.61 25.52 -6.62
N GLY A 149 -12.60 25.10 -5.36
CA GLY A 149 -13.82 24.95 -4.56
C GLY A 149 -14.60 23.66 -4.80
N TYR A 150 -14.22 22.83 -5.77
CA TYR A 150 -14.85 21.51 -5.96
C TYR A 150 -14.58 20.61 -4.76
N VAL A 151 -15.58 19.79 -4.43
CA VAL A 151 -15.53 18.86 -3.31
C VAL A 151 -15.63 17.43 -3.83
N ILE A 152 -14.66 16.60 -3.45
CA ILE A 152 -14.66 15.18 -3.78
C ILE A 152 -14.89 14.38 -2.50
N ASN A 153 -15.87 13.49 -2.52
CA ASN A 153 -16.07 12.51 -1.46
C ASN A 153 -15.86 11.11 -2.03
N THR A 154 -15.08 10.30 -1.33
CA THR A 154 -14.86 8.90 -1.68
C THR A 154 -15.47 7.99 -0.63
N GLN A 155 -16.00 6.86 -1.08
CA GLN A 155 -16.38 5.74 -0.24
C GLN A 155 -15.76 4.48 -0.82
N TRP A 156 -14.85 3.90 -0.07
CA TRP A 156 -14.26 2.61 -0.32
C TRP A 156 -15.03 1.55 0.46
N THR A 157 -15.35 0.44 -0.20
CA THR A 157 -15.79 -0.80 0.42
C THR A 157 -14.75 -1.85 0.10
N ILE A 158 -14.04 -2.34 1.11
CA ILE A 158 -12.91 -3.26 0.93
C ILE A 158 -13.30 -4.59 1.56
N PHE A 159 -12.99 -5.67 0.86
CA PHE A 159 -13.23 -7.04 1.26
C PHE A 159 -11.88 -7.77 1.34
N ARG A 160 -11.68 -8.54 2.41
CA ARG A 160 -10.57 -9.50 2.55
C ARG A 160 -11.14 -10.90 2.68
N GLU A 161 -10.70 -11.83 1.84
CA GLU A 161 -11.18 -13.21 1.85
C GLU A 161 -10.81 -13.91 3.17
N ILE A 162 -11.78 -14.60 3.77
CA ILE A 162 -11.56 -15.43 4.95
C ILE A 162 -11.31 -16.85 4.43
N SER A 163 -10.04 -17.24 4.40
CA SER A 163 -9.61 -18.60 4.08
C SER A 163 -9.75 -19.56 5.26
#